data_AF-A0A5C7QT51-F1
#
_entry.id   AF-A0A5C7QT51-F1
#
_cell.length_a   1.000
_cell.length_b   1.000
_cell.length_c   1.000
_cell.angle_alpha   90.00
_cell.angle_beta   90.00
_cell.angle_gamma   90.00
#
_symmetry.space_group_name_H-M   'P 1'
#
loop_
_entity.id
_entity.type
_entity.pdbx_description
1 polymer ?
#
loop_
_entity_poly.entity_id
_entity_poly.type
_entity_poly.pdbx_seq_one_letter_code
_entity_poly.pdbx_strand_id
1 'polypeptide(L)'
;MVMQSRRRIRMPSEAVKQFPLEVSRIDHESGMSHLLRAFHANGVPMKRGFGWLRVSLGKPLRSVDARVLAWAARTPADWLSERLLLTPEHHDDRWYRLAGHRLSSAACSAGRTARLCPQCVQQSGCCNLSWMLRLVSGCARHGTLLIDLCPHCRLKIVWDRPAIDVCRCGHYLHAKEPRPSMPASVIAWVGWVERRLALADPSLVVVSDQDVPGMLGQLSLDGAMRLVAAFGLLRRSGDQPQLARAAARSNAGMAALVARGLERLRYIDTEPHRVSEIESLLHVPGIERLRAHGVDDADGQCAALLLRCLSDTGDRQRDGRGRYHRGQLPLFT
;
A
#
# COMPACT_ATOMS: atom_id res chain seq x y z
N MET A 1 -37.89 12.82 -20.42
CA MET A 1 -36.83 12.96 -21.45
C MET A 1 -35.52 13.31 -20.75
N VAL A 2 -34.69 12.31 -20.45
CA VAL A 2 -33.39 12.52 -19.79
C VAL A 2 -32.30 12.44 -20.85
N MET A 3 -31.68 13.58 -21.16
CA MET A 3 -30.53 13.67 -22.07
C MET A 3 -29.33 12.94 -21.45
N GLN A 4 -29.05 11.73 -21.92
CA GLN A 4 -27.77 11.06 -21.69
C GLN A 4 -26.66 11.81 -22.43
N SER A 5 -25.86 12.56 -21.70
CA SER A 5 -24.60 13.15 -22.18
C SER A 5 -23.58 12.02 -22.46
N ARG A 6 -23.66 11.44 -23.66
CA ARG A 6 -22.60 10.59 -24.20
C ARG A 6 -21.38 11.47 -24.48
N ARG A 7 -20.40 11.49 -23.58
CA ARG A 7 -19.06 12.03 -23.89
C ARG A 7 -18.46 11.19 -25.02
N ARG A 8 -18.63 11.62 -26.26
CA ARG A 8 -17.92 11.07 -27.42
C ARG A 8 -16.42 11.27 -27.19
N ILE A 9 -15.67 10.18 -27.27
CA ILE A 9 -14.21 10.20 -27.34
C ILE A 9 -13.84 10.93 -28.64
N ARG A 10 -13.57 12.24 -28.58
CA ARG A 10 -12.99 12.97 -29.73
C ARG A 10 -11.53 12.53 -29.86
N MET A 11 -11.23 11.60 -30.78
CA MET A 11 -9.85 11.31 -31.17
C MET A 11 -9.20 12.60 -31.70
N PRO A 12 -7.98 12.98 -31.26
CA PRO A 12 -7.21 14.06 -31.86
C PRO A 12 -7.01 13.83 -33.36
N SER A 13 -6.98 14.91 -34.15
CA SER A 13 -6.91 14.91 -35.62
C SER A 13 -5.52 14.58 -36.18
N GLU A 14 -4.48 14.51 -35.36
CA GLU A 14 -3.29 13.71 -35.65
C GLU A 14 -3.59 12.31 -35.14
N ALA A 15 -3.73 11.34 -36.06
CA ALA A 15 -4.07 9.96 -35.73
C ALA A 15 -3.22 9.50 -34.53
N VAL A 16 -3.87 9.38 -33.37
CA VAL A 16 -3.24 8.75 -32.21
C VAL A 16 -2.91 7.35 -32.68
N LYS A 17 -1.62 7.08 -32.88
CA LYS A 17 -1.10 5.78 -33.29
C LYS A 17 -0.63 5.06 -32.04
N GLN A 18 -0.76 3.74 -32.04
CA GLN A 18 -0.07 2.91 -31.06
C GLN A 18 1.43 3.15 -31.14
N PHE A 19 2.12 2.89 -30.04
CA PHE A 19 3.57 2.91 -30.02
C PHE A 19 4.13 1.87 -30.99
N PRO A 20 5.05 2.25 -31.90
CA PRO A 20 5.62 1.30 -32.85
C PRO A 20 6.44 0.20 -32.17
N LEU A 21 7.13 0.53 -31.07
CA LEU A 21 7.98 -0.40 -30.32
C LEU A 21 7.24 -0.98 -29.11
N GLU A 22 7.21 -2.31 -29.02
CA GLU A 22 6.69 -3.05 -27.87
C GLU A 22 7.82 -3.37 -26.90
N VAL A 23 7.52 -3.32 -25.59
CA VAL A 23 8.46 -3.71 -24.53
C VAL A 23 8.02 -5.03 -23.92
N SER A 24 9.00 -5.86 -23.54
CA SER A 24 8.72 -7.14 -22.88
C SER A 24 8.00 -6.93 -21.56
N ARG A 25 6.97 -7.74 -21.32
CA ARG A 25 6.27 -7.81 -20.03
C ARG A 25 7.14 -8.55 -19.02
N ILE A 26 7.20 -8.02 -17.80
CA ILE A 26 7.91 -8.63 -16.67
C ILE A 26 6.88 -8.97 -15.61
N ASP A 27 6.88 -10.21 -15.12
CA ASP A 27 5.77 -10.75 -14.33
C ASP A 27 5.48 -9.97 -13.04
N HIS A 28 6.53 -9.62 -12.29
CA HIS A 28 6.46 -8.90 -11.02
C HIS A 28 6.50 -7.37 -11.17
N GLU A 29 6.45 -6.85 -12.40
CA GLU A 29 6.53 -5.42 -12.68
C GLU A 29 5.20 -4.69 -12.42
N SER A 30 5.28 -3.46 -11.90
CA SER A 30 4.13 -2.56 -11.80
C SER A 30 3.76 -1.97 -13.16
N GLY A 31 2.47 -1.68 -13.37
CA GLY A 31 1.99 -1.09 -14.62
C GLY A 31 2.59 0.28 -14.89
N MET A 32 2.89 1.05 -13.85
CA MET A 32 3.60 2.34 -13.98
C MET A 32 5.04 2.17 -14.49
N SER A 33 5.72 1.10 -14.09
CA SER A 33 7.05 0.75 -14.58
C SER A 33 7.00 0.30 -16.04
N HIS A 34 6.06 -0.58 -16.39
CA HIS A 34 5.84 -1.04 -17.76
C HIS A 34 5.56 0.14 -18.70
N LEU A 35 4.69 1.06 -18.28
CA LEU A 35 4.40 2.27 -19.03
C LEU A 35 5.64 3.17 -19.16
N LEU A 36 6.46 3.34 -18.11
CA LEU A 36 7.69 4.13 -18.23
C LEU A 36 8.64 3.54 -19.27
N ARG A 37 8.82 2.22 -19.28
CA ARG A 37 9.64 1.52 -20.28
C ARG A 37 9.07 1.68 -21.69
N ALA A 38 7.76 1.47 -21.86
CA ALA A 38 7.09 1.59 -23.16
C ALA A 38 7.22 3.01 -23.74
N PHE A 39 6.98 4.02 -22.92
CA PHE A 39 7.11 5.42 -23.33
C PHE A 39 8.57 5.80 -23.67
N HIS A 40 9.52 5.36 -22.84
CA HIS A 40 10.95 5.54 -23.07
C HIS A 40 11.40 4.91 -24.39
N ALA A 41 11.05 3.64 -24.64
CA ALA A 41 11.42 2.92 -25.85
C ALA A 41 10.94 3.63 -27.12
N ASN A 42 9.82 4.36 -27.03
CA ASN A 42 9.24 5.10 -28.16
C ASN A 42 9.63 6.59 -28.20
N GLY A 43 10.58 7.02 -27.37
CA GLY A 43 11.05 8.41 -27.34
C GLY A 43 10.00 9.42 -26.88
N VAL A 44 8.97 8.99 -26.15
CA VAL A 44 7.87 9.84 -25.69
C VAL A 44 8.00 10.09 -24.19
N PRO A 45 8.15 11.34 -23.73
CA PRO A 45 8.08 11.63 -22.29
C PRO A 45 6.72 11.23 -21.71
N MET A 46 6.72 10.55 -20.56
CA MET A 46 5.50 9.99 -19.97
C MET A 46 4.38 11.03 -19.80
N LYS A 47 4.68 12.20 -19.23
CA LYS A 47 3.69 13.28 -19.09
C LYS A 47 3.10 13.73 -20.42
N ARG A 48 3.90 13.79 -21.49
CA ARG A 48 3.45 14.19 -22.83
C ARG A 48 2.49 13.17 -23.42
N GLY A 49 2.86 11.89 -23.42
CA GLY A 49 1.99 10.86 -24.00
C GLY A 49 0.73 10.60 -23.15
N PHE A 50 0.80 10.72 -21.81
CA PHE A 50 -0.41 10.74 -20.97
C PHE A 50 -1.36 11.88 -21.39
N GLY A 51 -0.81 13.08 -21.64
CA GLY A 51 -1.58 14.23 -22.15
C GLY A 51 -2.23 13.97 -23.51
N TRP A 52 -1.50 13.39 -24.46
CA TRP A 52 -2.04 13.02 -25.78
C TRP A 52 -3.17 12.00 -25.69
N LEU A 53 -3.05 11.05 -24.78
CA LEU A 53 -4.07 10.04 -24.48
C LEU A 53 -5.21 10.57 -23.59
N ARG A 54 -5.16 11.86 -23.20
CA ARG A 54 -6.11 12.51 -22.28
C ARG A 54 -6.23 11.83 -20.92
N VAL A 55 -5.14 11.22 -20.46
CA VAL A 55 -5.02 10.62 -19.13
C VAL A 55 -4.21 11.56 -18.24
N SER A 56 -4.68 11.80 -17.01
CA SER A 56 -3.99 12.70 -16.08
C SER A 56 -2.96 11.95 -15.24
N LEU A 57 -1.67 12.17 -15.52
CA LEU A 57 -0.58 11.56 -14.75
C LEU A 57 -0.58 12.03 -13.28
N GLY A 58 -0.55 11.07 -12.36
CA GLY A 58 -0.56 11.30 -10.92
C GLY A 58 -1.94 11.62 -10.34
N LYS A 59 -3.01 11.53 -11.13
CA LYS A 59 -4.39 11.42 -10.64
C LYS A 59 -4.78 9.94 -10.55
N PRO A 60 -5.82 9.60 -9.75
CA PRO A 60 -6.32 8.24 -9.74
C PRO A 60 -6.74 7.79 -11.15
N LEU A 61 -6.29 6.61 -11.54
CA LEU A 61 -6.56 6.02 -12.86
C LEU A 61 -7.83 5.19 -12.80
N ARG A 62 -8.67 5.25 -13.83
CA ARG A 62 -9.85 4.38 -13.96
C ARG A 62 -9.58 3.26 -14.95
N SER A 63 -10.46 2.27 -14.98
CA SER A 63 -10.40 1.16 -15.96
C SER A 63 -10.37 1.64 -17.42
N VAL A 64 -11.06 2.75 -17.74
CA VAL A 64 -10.98 3.37 -19.07
C VAL A 64 -9.58 3.91 -19.38
N ASP A 65 -8.92 4.51 -18.39
CA ASP A 65 -7.58 5.07 -18.57
C ASP A 65 -6.57 3.91 -18.77
N ALA A 66 -6.72 2.82 -18.03
CA ALA A 66 -5.92 1.60 -18.20
C ALA A 66 -6.06 1.01 -19.61
N ARG A 67 -7.27 0.90 -20.15
CA ARG A 67 -7.49 0.42 -21.53
C ARG A 67 -6.83 1.29 -22.59
N VAL A 68 -6.92 2.61 -22.45
CA VAL A 68 -6.28 3.56 -23.39
C VAL A 68 -4.76 3.45 -23.33
N LEU A 69 -4.20 3.37 -22.12
CA LEU A 69 -2.76 3.19 -21.91
C LEU A 69 -2.27 1.84 -22.44
N ALA A 70 -3.03 0.76 -22.22
CA ALA A 70 -2.73 -0.58 -22.72
C ALA A 70 -2.73 -0.61 -24.25
N TRP A 71 -3.76 -0.03 -24.87
CA TRP A 71 -3.85 0.08 -26.32
C TRP A 71 -2.65 0.86 -26.90
N ALA A 72 -2.26 1.98 -26.28
CA ALA A 72 -1.14 2.78 -26.73
C ALA A 72 0.19 2.02 -26.61
N ALA A 73 0.39 1.31 -25.49
CA ALA A 73 1.59 0.51 -25.21
C ALA A 73 1.57 -0.89 -25.85
N ARG A 74 0.58 -1.20 -26.71
CA ARG A 74 0.41 -2.51 -27.36
C ARG A 74 0.46 -3.68 -26.37
N THR A 75 -0.15 -3.50 -25.20
CA THR A 75 -0.15 -4.47 -24.10
C THR A 75 -1.57 -4.95 -23.83
N PRO A 76 -1.80 -6.22 -23.45
CA PRO A 76 -3.12 -6.69 -23.06
C PRO A 76 -3.70 -5.83 -21.92
N ALA A 77 -4.98 -5.43 -22.08
CA ALA A 77 -5.60 -4.47 -21.17
C ALA A 77 -5.89 -5.07 -19.78
N ASP A 78 -6.22 -6.35 -19.71
CA ASP A 78 -6.32 -7.14 -18.50
C ASP A 78 -5.00 -7.17 -17.73
N TRP A 79 -3.91 -7.52 -18.40
CA TRP A 79 -2.57 -7.59 -17.81
C TRP A 79 -2.14 -6.26 -17.19
N LEU A 80 -2.37 -5.15 -17.90
CA LEU A 80 -2.01 -3.81 -17.42
C LEU A 80 -2.93 -3.36 -16.28
N SER A 81 -4.23 -3.67 -16.36
CA SER A 81 -5.21 -3.25 -15.35
C SER A 81 -4.92 -3.88 -13.99
N GLU A 82 -4.49 -5.14 -13.95
CA GLU A 82 -4.09 -5.80 -12.71
C GLU A 82 -2.84 -5.19 -12.07
N ARG A 83 -2.02 -4.50 -12.86
CA ARG A 83 -0.73 -3.95 -12.43
C ARG A 83 -0.77 -2.44 -12.15
N LEU A 84 -1.93 -1.80 -12.34
CA LEU A 84 -2.14 -0.38 -12.03
C LEU A 84 -3.02 -0.23 -10.79
N LEU A 85 -2.79 0.84 -10.01
CA LEU A 85 -3.72 1.28 -8.98
C LEU A 85 -4.92 1.95 -9.64
N LEU A 86 -6.04 1.24 -9.70
CA LEU A 86 -7.27 1.73 -10.33
C LEU A 86 -8.32 2.13 -9.31
N THR A 87 -9.04 3.22 -9.54
CA THR A 87 -10.26 3.56 -8.80
C THR A 87 -11.49 3.01 -9.49
N PRO A 88 -12.61 2.85 -8.77
CA PRO A 88 -13.85 2.31 -9.29
C PRO A 88 -14.49 3.32 -10.25
N GLU A 89 -15.42 2.86 -11.07
CA GLU A 89 -16.11 3.75 -12.01
C GLU A 89 -17.14 4.66 -11.31
N HIS A 90 -17.64 4.25 -10.14
CA HIS A 90 -18.60 5.00 -9.34
C HIS A 90 -17.94 5.83 -8.24
N HIS A 91 -18.39 7.07 -8.10
CA HIS A 91 -17.74 8.11 -7.29
C HIS A 91 -17.84 7.89 -5.77
N ASP A 92 -18.78 7.06 -5.33
CA ASP A 92 -19.02 6.75 -3.90
C ASP A 92 -18.12 5.63 -3.37
N ASP A 93 -17.50 4.86 -4.26
CA ASP A 93 -16.63 3.75 -3.89
C ASP A 93 -15.19 4.28 -3.71
N ARG A 94 -14.80 4.52 -2.45
CA ARG A 94 -13.50 5.13 -2.07
C ARG A 94 -12.30 4.17 -2.10
N TRP A 95 -12.41 3.09 -2.84
CA TRP A 95 -11.46 1.98 -2.82
C TRP A 95 -10.59 1.98 -4.08
N TYR A 96 -9.34 1.58 -3.94
CA TYR A 96 -8.46 1.27 -5.05
C TYR A 96 -8.49 -0.23 -5.32
N ARG A 97 -8.13 -0.63 -6.54
CA ARG A 97 -7.90 -2.02 -6.94
C ARG A 97 -6.48 -2.19 -7.44
N LEU A 98 -5.84 -3.28 -7.03
CA LEU A 98 -4.51 -3.72 -7.50
C LEU A 98 -4.43 -5.24 -7.41
N ALA A 99 -4.08 -5.93 -8.50
CA ALA A 99 -3.95 -7.39 -8.54
C ALA A 99 -5.17 -8.14 -7.92
N GLY A 100 -6.39 -7.68 -8.21
CA GLY A 100 -7.62 -8.24 -7.65
C GLY A 100 -7.98 -7.78 -6.22
N HIS A 101 -7.04 -7.19 -5.47
CA HIS A 101 -7.28 -6.72 -4.11
C HIS A 101 -7.95 -5.35 -4.07
N ARG A 102 -8.92 -5.18 -3.16
CA ARG A 102 -9.45 -3.85 -2.79
C ARG A 102 -8.59 -3.23 -1.70
N LEU A 103 -8.26 -1.95 -1.84
CA LEU A 103 -7.30 -1.26 -1.01
C LEU A 103 -7.81 0.12 -0.62
N SER A 104 -7.65 0.50 0.64
CA SER A 104 -7.92 1.85 1.10
C SER A 104 -6.90 2.83 0.52
N SER A 105 -7.24 4.11 0.45
CA SER A 105 -6.29 5.15 0.04
C SER A 105 -5.04 5.19 0.94
N ALA A 106 -5.18 4.82 2.21
CA ALA A 106 -4.08 4.75 3.17
C ALA A 106 -3.10 3.58 2.89
N ALA A 107 -3.57 2.51 2.25
CA ALA A 107 -2.73 1.40 1.82
C ALA A 107 -1.94 1.72 0.54
N CYS A 108 -2.37 2.70 -0.24
CA CYS A 108 -1.78 3.01 -1.54
C CYS A 108 -0.66 4.05 -1.46
N SER A 109 0.31 3.95 -2.37
CA SER A 109 1.37 4.95 -2.56
C SER A 109 0.90 6.10 -3.44
N ALA A 110 1.54 7.26 -3.32
CA ALA A 110 1.18 8.42 -4.11
C ALA A 110 1.47 8.20 -5.61
N GLY A 111 0.43 8.32 -6.45
CA GLY A 111 0.49 7.96 -7.88
C GLY A 111 1.45 8.79 -8.75
N ARG A 112 2.01 9.89 -8.26
CA ARG A 112 3.02 10.69 -9.00
C ARG A 112 4.45 10.26 -8.70
N THR A 113 4.72 9.79 -7.49
CA THR A 113 6.06 9.46 -7.02
C THR A 113 6.35 7.98 -7.22
N ALA A 114 7.59 7.68 -7.58
CA ALA A 114 8.08 6.31 -7.64
C ALA A 114 8.98 6.03 -6.45
N ARG A 115 8.97 4.79 -6.00
CA ARG A 115 9.92 4.23 -5.04
C ARG A 115 10.58 3.05 -5.73
N LEU A 116 11.88 2.88 -5.54
CA LEU A 116 12.59 1.80 -6.21
C LEU A 116 13.78 1.26 -5.42
N CYS A 117 14.13 0.02 -5.72
CA CYS A 117 15.41 -0.58 -5.35
C CYS A 117 16.39 -0.38 -6.52
N PRO A 118 17.50 0.35 -6.32
CA PRO A 118 18.52 0.53 -7.35
C PRO A 118 19.09 -0.79 -7.90
N GLN A 119 19.21 -1.82 -7.06
CA GLN A 119 19.69 -3.14 -7.51
C GLN A 119 18.68 -3.84 -8.42
N CYS A 120 17.38 -3.84 -8.09
CA CYS A 120 16.37 -4.40 -8.99
C CYS A 120 16.33 -3.63 -10.31
N VAL A 121 16.36 -2.31 -10.26
CA VAL A 121 16.35 -1.50 -11.49
C VAL A 121 17.58 -1.81 -12.36
N GLN A 122 18.75 -2.01 -11.76
CA GLN A 122 19.95 -2.41 -12.49
C GLN A 122 19.90 -3.87 -13.02
N GLN A 123 19.29 -4.80 -12.27
CA GLN A 123 19.28 -6.24 -12.60
C GLN A 123 18.16 -6.66 -13.54
N SER A 124 16.95 -6.13 -13.33
CA SER A 124 15.74 -6.51 -14.06
C SER A 124 15.10 -5.35 -14.84
N GLY A 125 15.60 -4.13 -14.71
CA GLY A 125 15.10 -2.99 -15.49
C GLY A 125 13.66 -2.58 -15.17
N CYS A 126 13.15 -2.93 -13.97
CA CYS A 126 11.76 -2.68 -13.61
C CYS A 126 11.57 -2.31 -12.14
N CYS A 127 10.42 -1.68 -11.83
CA CYS A 127 9.93 -1.49 -10.47
C CYS A 127 8.84 -2.53 -10.14
N ASN A 128 8.97 -3.17 -8.97
CA ASN A 128 8.04 -4.21 -8.52
C ASN A 128 6.62 -3.66 -8.29
N LEU A 129 5.61 -4.49 -8.58
CA LEU A 129 4.19 -4.24 -8.32
C LEU A 129 3.89 -3.88 -6.85
N SER A 130 4.50 -4.58 -5.91
CA SER A 130 4.30 -4.39 -4.46
C SER A 130 4.68 -2.98 -3.99
N TRP A 131 5.57 -2.30 -4.71
CA TRP A 131 6.01 -0.94 -4.38
C TRP A 131 4.93 0.12 -4.64
N MET A 132 3.77 -0.27 -5.16
CA MET A 132 2.57 0.56 -5.19
C MET A 132 1.89 0.65 -3.82
N LEU A 133 2.24 -0.21 -2.86
CA LEU A 133 1.64 -0.28 -1.53
C LEU A 133 2.48 0.43 -0.47
N ARG A 134 1.84 1.26 0.36
CA ARG A 134 2.51 2.16 1.31
C ARG A 134 3.32 1.41 2.37
N LEU A 135 2.84 0.28 2.87
CA LEU A 135 3.54 -0.54 3.88
C LEU A 135 4.68 -1.39 3.29
N VAL A 136 4.84 -1.41 1.96
CA VAL A 136 6.03 -1.98 1.31
C VAL A 136 7.09 -0.88 1.25
N SER A 137 8.03 -0.90 2.20
CA SER A 137 9.03 0.16 2.42
C SER A 137 10.45 -0.22 1.96
N GLY A 138 10.67 -1.48 1.63
CA GLY A 138 11.94 -1.99 1.12
C GLY A 138 11.74 -3.08 0.08
N CYS A 139 12.86 -3.64 -0.35
CA CYS A 139 12.91 -4.74 -1.30
C CYS A 139 13.25 -6.04 -0.56
N ALA A 140 12.36 -7.03 -0.62
CA ALA A 140 12.62 -8.34 0.00
C ALA A 140 13.81 -9.07 -0.63
N ARG A 141 13.99 -8.93 -1.95
CA ARG A 141 15.09 -9.56 -2.70
C ARG A 141 16.48 -9.11 -2.26
N HIS A 142 16.64 -7.80 -1.98
CA HIS A 142 17.94 -7.23 -1.64
C HIS A 142 18.08 -6.85 -0.16
N GLY A 143 17.02 -6.96 0.64
CA GLY A 143 17.05 -6.65 2.06
C GLY A 143 17.33 -5.18 2.39
N THR A 144 17.08 -4.25 1.46
CA THR A 144 17.34 -2.81 1.66
C THR A 144 16.07 -1.97 1.52
N LEU A 145 16.03 -0.82 2.21
CA LEU A 145 14.95 0.17 2.03
C LEU A 145 14.92 0.70 0.58
N LEU A 146 13.71 1.00 0.08
CA LEU A 146 13.52 1.65 -1.21
C LEU A 146 14.02 3.09 -1.15
N ILE A 147 14.55 3.59 -2.25
CA ILE A 147 14.80 5.03 -2.41
C ILE A 147 13.56 5.69 -3.01
N ASP A 148 13.27 6.90 -2.52
CA ASP A 148 12.19 7.74 -3.03
C ASP A 148 12.66 9.18 -3.31
N LEU A 149 13.93 9.47 -3.02
CA LEU A 149 14.67 10.68 -3.35
C LEU A 149 15.86 10.31 -4.24
N CYS A 150 16.16 11.15 -5.23
CA CYS A 150 17.38 11.02 -6.00
C CYS A 150 18.59 11.36 -5.09
N PRO A 151 19.66 10.55 -5.10
CA PRO A 151 20.82 10.85 -4.26
C PRO A 151 21.56 12.11 -4.71
N HIS A 152 21.55 12.42 -6.01
CA HIS A 152 22.19 13.60 -6.57
C HIS A 152 21.37 14.89 -6.33
N CYS A 153 20.15 14.98 -6.88
CA CYS A 153 19.37 16.23 -6.79
C CYS A 153 18.48 16.34 -5.54
N ARG A 154 18.40 15.28 -4.71
CA ARG A 154 17.62 15.24 -3.46
C ARG A 154 16.10 15.46 -3.64
N LEU A 155 15.59 15.50 -4.87
CA LEU A 155 14.17 15.60 -5.17
C LEU A 155 13.50 14.23 -5.23
N LYS A 156 12.17 14.20 -5.00
CA LYS A 156 11.37 12.99 -5.12
C LYS A 156 11.50 12.37 -6.51
N ILE A 157 11.73 11.06 -6.53
CA ILE A 157 11.69 10.28 -7.77
C ILE A 157 10.22 10.22 -8.21
N VAL A 158 9.97 10.57 -9.46
CA VAL A 158 8.64 10.56 -10.07
C VAL A 158 8.59 9.59 -11.24
N TRP A 159 7.38 9.21 -11.66
CA TRP A 159 7.21 8.39 -12.87
C TRP A 159 7.58 9.13 -14.15
N ASP A 160 7.33 10.45 -14.19
CA ASP A 160 7.73 11.32 -15.29
C ASP A 160 9.23 11.63 -15.25
N ARG A 161 10.03 10.67 -15.71
CA ARG A 161 11.50 10.70 -15.81
C ARG A 161 11.98 10.03 -17.11
N PRO A 162 13.23 10.25 -17.55
CA PRO A 162 13.69 9.81 -18.88
C PRO A 162 13.72 8.29 -19.09
N ALA A 163 14.09 7.51 -18.07
CA ALA A 163 14.18 6.06 -18.13
C ALA A 163 13.94 5.45 -16.74
N ILE A 164 13.80 4.12 -16.66
CA ILE A 164 13.53 3.42 -15.40
C ILE A 164 14.61 3.69 -14.34
N ASP A 165 15.86 3.78 -14.78
CA ASP A 165 17.10 3.94 -14.04
C ASP A 165 17.67 5.36 -14.09
N VAL A 166 16.97 6.32 -14.70
CA VAL A 166 17.44 7.71 -14.86
C VAL A 166 16.50 8.67 -14.16
N CYS A 167 17.03 9.46 -13.23
CA CYS A 167 16.28 10.54 -12.59
C CYS A 167 15.93 11.65 -13.60
N ARG A 168 14.93 12.48 -13.28
CA ARG A 168 14.64 13.71 -14.04
C ARG A 168 15.85 14.65 -14.19
N CYS A 169 16.77 14.66 -13.23
CA CYS A 169 18.01 15.45 -13.31
C CYS A 169 19.10 14.84 -14.20
N GLY A 170 18.84 13.67 -14.83
CA GLY A 170 19.82 12.96 -15.65
C GLY A 170 20.73 12.00 -14.88
N HIS A 171 20.72 12.04 -13.54
CA HIS A 171 21.52 11.13 -12.73
C HIS A 171 21.00 9.68 -12.79
N TYR A 172 21.92 8.72 -12.96
CA TYR A 172 21.62 7.29 -12.90
C TYR A 172 21.32 6.83 -11.47
N LEU A 173 20.22 6.11 -11.28
CA LEU A 173 19.76 5.58 -10.00
C LEU A 173 20.42 4.21 -9.72
N HIS A 174 21.76 4.17 -9.76
CA HIS A 174 22.55 2.95 -9.66
C HIS A 174 22.82 2.48 -8.22
N ALA A 175 23.14 1.20 -8.06
CA ALA A 175 23.22 0.54 -6.75
C ALA A 175 24.39 0.93 -5.84
N LYS A 176 25.37 1.68 -6.32
CA LYS A 176 26.68 1.88 -5.65
C LYS A 176 26.62 2.51 -4.25
N GLU A 177 25.55 3.20 -3.91
CA GLU A 177 25.43 3.83 -2.59
C GLU A 177 25.01 2.82 -1.51
N PRO A 178 25.68 2.84 -0.33
CA PRO A 178 25.29 2.00 0.79
C PRO A 178 23.87 2.37 1.24
N ARG A 179 23.03 1.34 1.41
CA ARG A 179 21.63 1.50 1.83
C ARG A 179 21.44 0.90 3.22
N PRO A 180 20.57 1.51 4.05
CA PRO A 180 20.20 0.91 5.32
C PRO A 180 19.61 -0.49 5.09
N SER A 181 20.12 -1.46 5.85
CA SER A 181 19.55 -2.80 5.92
C SER A 181 18.12 -2.71 6.48
N MET A 182 17.25 -3.54 5.94
CA MET A 182 15.86 -3.65 6.36
C MET A 182 15.73 -4.72 7.46
N PRO A 183 14.95 -4.48 8.54
CA PRO A 183 14.74 -5.50 9.58
C PRO A 183 14.13 -6.79 9.00
N ALA A 184 14.50 -7.95 9.56
CA ALA A 184 14.05 -9.26 9.10
C ALA A 184 12.52 -9.39 9.06
N SER A 185 11.82 -8.92 10.09
CA SER A 185 10.34 -8.92 10.12
C SER A 185 9.72 -8.09 8.99
N VAL A 186 10.38 -7.00 8.57
CA VAL A 186 9.91 -6.17 7.44
C VAL A 186 10.21 -6.86 6.12
N ILE A 187 11.33 -7.59 5.99
CA ILE A 187 11.61 -8.44 4.82
C ILE A 187 10.53 -9.53 4.67
N ALA A 188 10.22 -10.24 5.75
CA ALA A 188 9.18 -11.27 5.78
C ALA A 188 7.81 -10.70 5.40
N TRP A 189 7.46 -9.53 5.94
CA TRP A 189 6.23 -8.82 5.57
C TRP A 189 6.17 -8.43 4.09
N VAL A 190 7.25 -7.87 3.53
CA VAL A 190 7.28 -7.53 2.09
C VAL A 190 7.13 -8.79 1.24
N GLY A 191 7.80 -9.89 1.59
CA GLY A 191 7.64 -11.18 0.92
C GLY A 191 6.21 -11.72 0.99
N TRP A 192 5.58 -11.61 2.16
CA TRP A 192 4.17 -12.01 2.36
C TRP A 192 3.21 -11.18 1.50
N VAL A 193 3.40 -9.86 1.45
CA VAL A 193 2.62 -8.97 0.58
C VAL A 193 2.85 -9.31 -0.89
N GLU A 194 4.09 -9.57 -1.31
CA GLU A 194 4.42 -9.94 -2.68
C GLU A 194 3.75 -11.26 -3.10
N ARG A 195 3.70 -12.26 -2.23
CA ARG A 195 2.96 -13.51 -2.49
C ARG A 195 1.45 -13.30 -2.56
N ARG A 196 0.88 -12.45 -1.70
CA ARG A 196 -0.55 -12.10 -1.74
C ARG A 196 -0.92 -11.35 -3.02
N LEU A 197 0.00 -10.53 -3.54
CA LEU A 197 -0.16 -9.83 -4.82
C LEU A 197 0.18 -10.70 -6.03
N ALA A 198 0.85 -11.84 -5.84
CA ALA A 198 1.53 -12.56 -6.91
C ALA A 198 0.56 -12.91 -8.05
N LEU A 199 0.77 -12.26 -9.18
CA LEU A 199 0.12 -12.54 -10.46
C LEU A 199 0.88 -13.62 -11.27
N ALA A 200 1.95 -14.20 -10.70
CA ALA A 200 2.82 -15.23 -11.27
C ALA A 200 3.42 -16.12 -10.16
N ASP A 201 4.04 -17.25 -10.53
CA ASP A 201 4.32 -18.43 -9.67
C ASP A 201 4.84 -18.12 -8.24
N PRO A 202 4.09 -18.51 -7.18
CA PRO A 202 4.48 -18.39 -5.78
C PRO A 202 5.85 -19.01 -5.42
N SER A 203 6.35 -19.94 -6.22
CA SER A 203 7.62 -20.65 -5.99
C SER A 203 8.87 -19.76 -6.02
N LEU A 204 8.79 -18.55 -6.60
CA LEU A 204 9.93 -17.65 -6.80
C LEU A 204 10.24 -16.74 -5.59
N VAL A 205 9.40 -16.73 -4.55
CA VAL A 205 9.59 -15.93 -3.33
C VAL A 205 9.87 -16.84 -2.14
N VAL A 206 11.12 -17.30 -2.03
CA VAL A 206 11.62 -18.11 -0.91
C VAL A 206 11.93 -17.19 0.28
N VAL A 207 10.90 -16.72 0.96
CA VAL A 207 11.03 -15.99 2.24
C VAL A 207 10.09 -16.62 3.24
N SER A 208 10.62 -17.07 4.38
CA SER A 208 9.86 -17.68 5.47
C SER A 208 8.80 -16.72 6.02
N ASP A 209 7.56 -17.20 6.13
CA ASP A 209 6.41 -16.47 6.71
C ASP A 209 6.41 -16.52 8.23
N GLN A 210 7.37 -17.19 8.86
CA GLN A 210 7.45 -17.37 10.32
C GLN A 210 7.38 -16.05 11.11
N ASP A 211 7.82 -14.96 10.49
CA ASP A 211 7.83 -13.63 11.12
C ASP A 211 6.50 -12.85 10.96
N VAL A 212 5.55 -13.36 10.17
CA VAL A 212 4.24 -12.73 9.92
C VAL A 212 3.16 -13.44 10.76
N PRO A 213 2.42 -12.73 11.63
CA PRO A 213 1.36 -13.32 12.45
C PRO A 213 0.32 -14.08 11.61
N GLY A 214 -0.02 -15.30 12.04
CA GLY A 214 -0.93 -16.19 11.33
C GLY A 214 -2.33 -15.60 11.16
N MET A 215 -2.80 -14.80 12.13
CA MET A 215 -4.09 -14.12 12.06
C MET A 215 -4.22 -13.20 10.83
N LEU A 216 -3.12 -12.63 10.34
CA LEU A 216 -3.13 -11.75 9.16
C LEU A 216 -3.45 -12.50 7.86
N GLY A 217 -3.19 -13.81 7.82
CA GLY A 217 -3.51 -14.67 6.68
C GLY A 217 -5.02 -14.75 6.40
N GLN A 218 -5.84 -14.58 7.42
CA GLN A 218 -7.30 -14.66 7.34
C GLN A 218 -7.97 -13.34 6.90
N LEU A 219 -7.21 -12.24 6.88
CA LEU A 219 -7.70 -10.93 6.54
C LEU A 219 -7.57 -10.64 5.04
N SER A 220 -8.31 -9.64 4.57
CA SER A 220 -8.02 -9.01 3.29
C SER A 220 -6.62 -8.37 3.33
N LEU A 221 -6.01 -8.11 2.15
CA LEU A 221 -4.70 -7.45 2.12
C LEU A 221 -4.76 -6.05 2.77
N ASP A 222 -5.83 -5.29 2.53
CA ASP A 222 -6.05 -4.00 3.19
C ASP A 222 -6.25 -4.14 4.69
N GLY A 223 -7.03 -5.13 5.13
CA GLY A 223 -7.29 -5.41 6.54
C GLY A 223 -6.00 -5.71 7.30
N ALA A 224 -5.17 -6.60 6.76
CA ALA A 224 -3.86 -6.89 7.32
C ALA A 224 -2.96 -5.64 7.38
N MET A 225 -2.89 -4.85 6.30
CA MET A 225 -2.12 -3.61 6.28
C MET A 225 -2.59 -2.59 7.32
N ARG A 226 -3.90 -2.43 7.47
CA ARG A 226 -4.49 -1.48 8.44
C ARG A 226 -4.30 -1.93 9.87
N LEU A 227 -4.35 -3.24 10.13
CA LEU A 227 -4.10 -3.80 11.44
C LEU A 227 -2.62 -3.63 11.83
N VAL A 228 -1.68 -3.99 10.95
CA VAL A 228 -0.24 -3.70 11.14
C VAL A 228 0.00 -2.21 11.39
N ALA A 229 -0.68 -1.34 10.64
CA ALA A 229 -0.56 0.10 10.85
C ALA A 229 -1.12 0.56 12.20
N ALA A 230 -2.25 0.03 12.65
CA ALA A 230 -2.85 0.39 13.93
C ALA A 230 -1.97 -0.04 15.11
N PHE A 231 -1.37 -1.24 15.02
CA PHE A 231 -0.45 -1.77 16.02
C PHE A 231 0.92 -1.11 15.97
N GLY A 232 1.36 -0.62 14.81
CA GLY A 232 2.70 -0.05 14.63
C GLY A 232 2.81 1.47 14.77
N LEU A 233 1.69 2.20 14.68
CA LEU A 233 1.71 3.66 14.54
C LEU A 233 2.40 4.35 15.72
N LEU A 234 1.95 4.07 16.95
CA LEU A 234 2.48 4.70 18.16
C LEU A 234 3.80 4.03 18.55
N ARG A 235 4.81 4.83 18.90
CA ARG A 235 6.10 4.32 19.38
C ARG A 235 6.03 4.06 20.87
N ARG A 236 5.35 4.93 21.61
CA ARG A 236 5.23 4.91 23.07
C ARG A 236 3.80 5.28 23.48
N SER A 237 3.47 4.97 24.73
CA SER A 237 2.23 5.43 25.35
C SER A 237 2.19 6.96 25.38
N GLY A 238 1.03 7.53 25.03
CA GLY A 238 0.81 8.98 24.98
C GLY A 238 1.29 9.68 23.69
N ASP A 239 1.83 8.95 22.71
CA ASP A 239 2.23 9.52 21.42
C ASP A 239 1.05 10.18 20.69
N GLN A 240 1.27 11.37 20.12
CA GLN A 240 0.29 12.01 19.25
C GLN A 240 0.24 11.32 17.87
N PRO A 241 -0.92 10.80 17.43
CA PRO A 241 -1.01 10.06 16.17
C PRO A 241 -0.61 10.87 14.94
N GLN A 242 -0.80 12.20 14.94
CA GLN A 242 -0.42 13.08 13.83
C GLN A 242 1.10 13.13 13.65
N LEU A 243 1.86 13.28 14.74
CA LEU A 243 3.32 13.28 14.73
C LEU A 243 3.88 11.91 14.34
N ALA A 244 3.28 10.84 14.85
CA ALA A 244 3.63 9.47 14.48
C ALA A 244 3.45 9.22 12.96
N ARG A 245 2.33 9.69 12.37
CA ARG A 245 2.10 9.61 10.93
C ARG A 245 3.09 10.43 10.12
N ALA A 246 3.49 11.61 10.61
CA ALA A 246 4.48 12.45 9.95
C ALA A 246 5.85 11.73 9.88
N ALA A 247 6.25 11.08 10.98
CA ALA A 247 7.49 10.32 11.00
C ALA A 247 7.46 9.08 10.09
N ALA A 248 6.28 8.48 9.89
CA ALA A 248 6.07 7.37 8.95
C ALA A 248 5.93 7.82 7.47
N ARG A 249 6.30 9.06 7.11
CA ARG A 249 6.31 9.51 5.70
C ARG A 249 7.51 8.99 4.91
N SER A 250 8.65 8.73 5.56
CA SER A 250 9.83 8.15 4.93
C SER A 250 9.75 6.62 4.90
N ASN A 251 10.49 5.99 3.98
CA ASN A 251 10.57 4.53 3.93
C ASN A 251 11.15 3.93 5.22
N ALA A 252 12.16 4.59 5.83
CA ALA A 252 12.71 4.17 7.12
C ALA A 252 11.67 4.26 8.26
N GLY A 253 10.91 5.36 8.33
CA GLY A 253 9.86 5.53 9.32
C GLY A 253 8.72 4.53 9.14
N MET A 254 8.37 4.22 7.90
CA MET A 254 7.38 3.19 7.57
C MET A 254 7.87 1.79 7.93
N ALA A 255 9.13 1.44 7.63
CA ALA A 255 9.73 0.17 8.03
C ALA A 255 9.71 0.00 9.56
N ALA A 256 10.05 1.05 10.32
CA ALA A 256 9.99 1.02 11.77
C ALA A 256 8.55 0.84 12.29
N LEU A 257 7.55 1.45 11.63
CA LEU A 257 6.14 1.26 11.95
C LEU A 257 5.70 -0.18 11.70
N VAL A 258 6.03 -0.74 10.53
CA VAL A 258 5.71 -2.13 10.19
C VAL A 258 6.35 -3.09 11.18
N ALA A 259 7.65 -2.91 11.51
CA ALA A 259 8.35 -3.76 12.46
C ALA A 259 7.66 -3.80 13.84
N ARG A 260 7.31 -2.64 14.41
CA ARG A 260 6.57 -2.56 15.69
C ARG A 260 5.18 -3.19 15.59
N GLY A 261 4.49 -2.97 14.47
CA GLY A 261 3.16 -3.53 14.24
C GLY A 261 3.18 -5.04 14.26
N LEU A 262 4.11 -5.65 13.53
CA LEU A 262 4.29 -7.10 13.48
C LEU A 262 4.72 -7.67 14.83
N GLU A 263 5.66 -7.03 15.51
CA GLU A 263 6.09 -7.44 16.86
C GLU A 263 4.92 -7.54 17.83
N ARG A 264 4.09 -6.48 17.90
CA ARG A 264 2.93 -6.43 18.79
C ARG A 264 1.79 -7.36 18.37
N LEU A 265 1.62 -7.59 17.07
CA LEU A 265 0.64 -8.57 16.59
C LEU A 265 1.07 -9.99 16.91
N ARG A 266 2.36 -10.33 16.77
CA ARG A 266 2.90 -11.65 17.17
C ARG A 266 2.68 -11.92 18.65
N TYR A 267 2.82 -10.89 19.49
CA TYR A 267 2.57 -11.01 20.92
C TYR A 267 1.13 -11.46 21.27
N ILE A 268 0.15 -11.14 20.42
CA ILE A 268 -1.26 -11.50 20.64
C ILE A 268 -1.79 -12.58 19.69
N ASP A 269 -0.97 -13.08 18.75
CA ASP A 269 -1.43 -13.89 17.61
C ASP A 269 -2.16 -15.17 18.06
N THR A 270 -1.63 -15.85 19.08
CA THR A 270 -2.25 -17.02 19.71
C THR A 270 -3.08 -16.69 20.94
N GLU A 271 -2.94 -15.48 21.48
CA GLU A 271 -3.58 -15.06 22.73
C GLU A 271 -4.24 -13.66 22.59
N PRO A 272 -5.34 -13.52 21.82
CA PRO A 272 -5.91 -12.21 21.50
C PRO A 272 -6.36 -11.39 22.72
N HIS A 273 -6.69 -12.06 23.83
CA HIS A 273 -7.09 -11.42 25.08
C HIS A 273 -6.00 -10.55 25.72
N ARG A 274 -4.72 -10.78 25.38
CA ARG A 274 -3.56 -10.01 25.87
C ARG A 274 -3.43 -8.64 25.20
N VAL A 275 -4.27 -8.32 24.22
CA VAL A 275 -4.29 -7.00 23.57
C VAL A 275 -4.51 -5.85 24.55
N SER A 276 -5.22 -6.10 25.66
CA SER A 276 -5.42 -5.13 26.75
C SER A 276 -4.14 -4.76 27.48
N GLU A 277 -3.15 -5.66 27.56
CA GLU A 277 -1.85 -5.39 28.18
C GLU A 277 -1.05 -4.33 27.42
N ILE A 278 -1.34 -4.17 26.12
CA ILE A 278 -0.64 -3.24 25.22
C ILE A 278 -1.53 -2.11 24.68
N GLU A 279 -2.75 -1.92 25.22
CA GLU A 279 -3.74 -0.96 24.72
C GLU A 279 -3.14 0.44 24.50
N SER A 280 -2.36 0.93 25.46
CA SER A 280 -1.74 2.26 25.43
C SER A 280 -0.75 2.47 24.27
N LEU A 281 -0.34 1.39 23.60
CA LEU A 281 0.56 1.39 22.46
C LEU A 281 -0.19 1.27 21.12
N LEU A 282 -1.51 1.12 21.14
CA LEU A 282 -2.33 0.89 19.95
C LEU A 282 -2.98 2.18 19.47
N HIS A 283 -3.06 2.33 18.14
CA HIS A 283 -3.94 3.33 17.55
C HIS A 283 -5.36 2.76 17.44
N VAL A 284 -6.09 2.70 18.56
CA VAL A 284 -7.45 2.13 18.69
C VAL A 284 -8.43 2.67 17.64
N PRO A 285 -8.46 3.99 17.31
CA PRO A 285 -9.35 4.48 16.25
C PRO A 285 -9.05 3.90 14.86
N GLY A 286 -7.86 3.33 14.65
CA GLY A 286 -7.54 2.57 13.44
C GLY A 286 -8.26 1.23 13.40
N ILE A 287 -8.35 0.55 14.54
CA ILE A 287 -9.04 -0.73 14.72
C ILE A 287 -10.55 -0.53 14.60
N GLU A 288 -11.11 0.52 15.22
CA GLU A 288 -12.53 0.89 15.07
C GLU A 288 -12.92 1.15 13.62
N ARG A 289 -12.09 1.86 12.87
CA ARG A 289 -12.32 2.07 11.43
C ARG A 289 -12.22 0.78 10.65
N LEU A 290 -11.34 -0.16 11.05
CA LEU A 290 -11.25 -1.48 10.41
C LEU A 290 -12.54 -2.27 10.65
N ARG A 291 -13.07 -2.24 11.87
CA ARG A 291 -14.38 -2.82 12.19
C ARG A 291 -15.50 -2.26 11.31
N ALA A 292 -15.57 -0.94 11.17
CA ALA A 292 -16.66 -0.28 10.45
C ALA A 292 -16.55 -0.35 8.92
N HIS A 293 -15.32 -0.40 8.40
CA HIS A 293 -15.03 -0.22 6.97
C HIS A 293 -13.95 -1.20 6.50
N GLY A 294 -14.00 -2.45 6.96
CA GLY A 294 -13.20 -3.55 6.42
C GLY A 294 -13.56 -3.82 4.95
N VAL A 295 -12.66 -4.49 4.23
CA VAL A 295 -12.96 -4.91 2.85
C VAL A 295 -13.91 -6.10 2.87
N ASP A 296 -13.60 -7.07 3.74
CA ASP A 296 -14.33 -8.33 3.90
C ASP A 296 -14.84 -8.48 5.35
N ASP A 297 -15.82 -9.37 5.57
CA ASP A 297 -16.40 -9.59 6.91
C ASP A 297 -15.34 -10.04 7.94
N ALA A 298 -14.35 -10.81 7.52
CA ALA A 298 -13.24 -11.26 8.36
C ALA A 298 -12.44 -10.08 8.96
N ASP A 299 -12.26 -8.99 8.20
CA ASP A 299 -11.62 -7.76 8.68
C ASP A 299 -12.41 -7.15 9.84
N GLY A 300 -13.73 -7.08 9.65
CA GLY A 300 -14.66 -6.51 10.63
C GLY A 300 -14.72 -7.34 11.90
N GLN A 301 -14.83 -8.67 11.75
CA GLN A 301 -14.91 -9.63 12.85
C GLN A 301 -13.63 -9.67 13.69
N CYS A 302 -12.46 -9.69 13.04
CA CYS A 302 -11.16 -9.64 13.72
C CYS A 302 -11.03 -8.34 14.55
N ALA A 303 -11.35 -7.20 13.95
CA ALA A 303 -11.31 -5.91 14.65
C ALA A 303 -12.32 -5.85 15.81
N ALA A 304 -13.53 -6.42 15.64
CA ALA A 304 -14.53 -6.49 16.69
C ALA A 304 -14.07 -7.34 17.88
N LEU A 305 -13.44 -8.50 17.63
CA LEU A 305 -12.88 -9.36 18.67
C LEU A 305 -11.82 -8.62 19.49
N LEU A 306 -10.87 -7.95 18.82
CA LEU A 306 -9.82 -7.17 19.49
C LEU A 306 -10.41 -6.05 20.36
N LEU A 307 -11.39 -5.30 19.84
CA LEU A 307 -12.05 -4.23 20.59
C LEU A 307 -12.83 -4.75 21.80
N ARG A 308 -13.43 -5.95 21.70
CA ARG A 308 -14.08 -6.59 22.84
C ARG A 308 -13.06 -6.96 23.93
N CYS A 309 -11.94 -7.57 23.55
CA CYS A 309 -10.88 -7.92 24.49
C CYS A 309 -10.28 -6.69 25.21
N LEU A 310 -10.23 -5.53 24.54
CA LEU A 310 -9.85 -4.26 25.18
C LEU A 310 -10.89 -3.79 26.22
N SER A 311 -12.17 -3.94 25.90
CA SER A 311 -13.29 -3.46 26.74
C SER A 311 -13.53 -4.31 27.98
N ASP A 312 -13.40 -5.65 27.88
CA ASP A 312 -13.68 -6.61 28.97
C ASP A 312 -12.73 -6.41 30.20
N THR A 313 -11.57 -5.76 30.02
CA THR A 313 -10.65 -5.37 31.09
C THR A 313 -11.03 -4.08 31.81
N GLY A 314 -11.68 -3.15 31.11
CA GLY A 314 -12.14 -1.88 31.69
C GLY A 314 -13.23 -2.08 32.75
N ASP A 315 -14.11 -3.06 32.53
CA ASP A 315 -15.14 -3.45 33.51
C ASP A 315 -14.52 -4.20 34.71
N ARG A 316 -13.55 -5.09 34.49
CA ARG A 316 -12.83 -5.77 35.59
C ARG A 316 -12.02 -4.80 36.48
N GLN A 317 -11.46 -3.72 35.92
CA GLN A 317 -10.80 -2.67 36.70
C GLN A 317 -11.76 -1.72 37.40
N ARG A 318 -12.96 -1.47 36.83
CA ARG A 318 -14.02 -0.66 37.47
C ARG A 318 -14.65 -1.37 38.66
N ASP A 319 -14.87 -2.68 38.59
CA ASP A 319 -15.41 -3.46 39.71
C ASP A 319 -14.46 -3.52 40.93
N GLY A 320 -13.16 -3.24 40.73
CA GLY A 320 -12.17 -3.13 41.81
C GLY A 320 -12.09 -1.75 42.48
N ARG A 321 -12.72 -0.71 41.92
CA ARG A 321 -12.71 0.67 42.48
C ARG A 321 -14.13 1.14 42.79
N GLY A 322 -14.64 0.69 43.93
CA GLY A 322 -15.71 1.38 44.65
C GLY A 322 -17.11 0.86 44.36
N ARG A 323 -17.50 -0.20 45.08
CA ARG A 323 -18.89 -0.36 45.54
C ARG A 323 -19.23 0.87 46.41
N TYR A 324 -19.70 1.95 45.79
CA TYR A 324 -20.47 2.94 46.53
C TYR A 324 -21.75 2.24 46.99
N HIS A 325 -21.86 2.05 48.29
CA HIS A 325 -23.08 1.62 48.97
C HIS A 325 -24.24 2.50 48.48
N ARG A 326 -25.18 1.91 47.72
CA ARG A 326 -26.52 2.48 47.60
C ARG A 326 -27.20 2.32 48.96
N GLY A 327 -27.05 3.35 49.78
CA GLY A 327 -27.82 3.52 51.00
C GLY A 327 -29.30 3.63 50.68
N GLN A 328 -30.04 2.66 51.20
CA GLN A 328 -31.36 2.78 51.81
C GLN A 328 -32.53 3.33 50.97
N LEU A 329 -33.40 2.40 50.56
CA LEU A 329 -34.85 2.57 50.65
C LEU A 329 -35.30 2.20 52.08
N PRO A 330 -36.22 2.98 52.67
CA PRO A 330 -37.40 2.41 53.32
C PRO A 330 -38.66 3.02 52.67
N LEU A 331 -39.49 2.24 51.98
CA LEU A 331 -40.65 1.51 52.50
C LEU A 331 -41.57 2.35 53.42
N PHE A 332 -42.62 2.87 52.79
CA PHE A 332 -44.00 3.18 53.23
C PHE A 332 -44.26 3.82 54.61
N THR A 333 -44.89 4.99 54.58
CA THR A 333 -46.35 5.14 54.84
C THR A 333 -46.88 6.32 54.03
#